data_AF-A0A679INE3-F1
#
_entry.id   AF-A0A679INE3-F1
#
_cell.length_a   1.000
_cell.length_b   1.000
_cell.length_c   1.000
_cell.angle_alpha   90.00
_cell.angle_beta   90.00
_cell.angle_gamma   90.00
#
_symmetry.space_group_name_H-M   'P 1'
#
loop_
_entity.id
_entity.type
_entity.pdbx_description
1 polymer ?
#
loop_
_entity_poly.entity_id
_entity_poly.type
_entity_poly.pdbx_seq_one_letter_code
_entity_poly.pdbx_strand_id
1 'polypeptide(L)'
;MADVSAARTKAVFEFKSATLPLIAVILKTSDLDVLAEALDAQLADSPDFFEQEPVVIDLSLLQEAQGESEAAGDAPAAADIDFAALRSLLARHQTQPIAVRGGNAAQNAAARAAGLSVAAMPAAAAPRAPAPPARPPRRKRPRSCARYRCRPTARC
;
A
#
# COMPACT_ATOMS: atom_id res chain seq x y z
N MET A 1 -0.24 -40.43 2.82
CA MET A 1 -1.10 -39.98 1.69
C MET A 1 -1.34 -38.46 1.66
N ALA A 2 -1.36 -37.73 2.79
CA ALA A 2 -1.53 -36.26 2.80
C ALA A 2 -0.36 -35.46 2.18
N ASP A 3 0.88 -35.92 2.37
CA ASP A 3 2.10 -35.26 1.88
C ASP A 3 2.20 -35.20 0.34
N VAL A 4 1.84 -36.31 -0.32
CA VAL A 4 1.79 -36.40 -1.79
C VAL A 4 0.67 -35.54 -2.38
N SER A 5 -0.45 -35.37 -1.66
CA SER A 5 -1.54 -34.49 -2.08
C SER A 5 -1.15 -33.01 -1.98
N ALA A 6 -0.52 -32.59 -0.87
CA ALA A 6 -0.04 -31.23 -0.69
C ALA A 6 1.07 -30.85 -1.70
N ALA A 7 1.98 -31.78 -1.99
CA ALA A 7 3.01 -31.62 -3.02
C ALA A 7 2.40 -31.50 -4.44
N ARG A 8 1.35 -32.28 -4.74
CA ARG A 8 0.63 -32.19 -6.02
C ARG A 8 -0.17 -30.89 -6.15
N THR A 9 -0.79 -30.42 -5.07
CA THR A 9 -1.48 -29.12 -5.04
C THR A 9 -0.50 -27.96 -5.29
N LYS A 10 0.70 -28.01 -4.69
CA LYS A 10 1.76 -27.00 -4.91
C LYS A 10 2.36 -27.07 -6.32
N ALA A 11 2.29 -28.22 -6.99
CA ALA A 11 2.67 -28.37 -8.39
C ALA A 11 1.62 -27.81 -9.38
N VAL A 12 0.39 -27.55 -8.92
CA VAL A 12 -0.71 -27.02 -9.76
C VAL A 12 -0.81 -25.50 -9.64
N PHE A 13 -0.64 -24.93 -8.44
CA PHE A 13 -0.66 -23.48 -8.25
C PHE A 13 0.21 -23.05 -7.05
N GLU A 14 0.76 -21.84 -7.13
CA GLU A 14 1.46 -21.17 -6.02
C GLU A 14 1.12 -19.67 -6.04
N PHE A 15 0.81 -19.10 -4.88
CA PHE A 15 0.70 -17.65 -4.73
C PHE A 15 2.07 -17.07 -4.40
N LYS A 16 2.49 -16.09 -5.19
CA LYS A 16 3.66 -15.25 -4.90
C LYS A 16 3.24 -13.79 -4.89
N SER A 17 3.86 -13.01 -4.01
CA SER A 17 3.77 -11.57 -4.11
C SER A 17 4.51 -11.09 -5.35
N ALA A 18 3.91 -10.10 -6.00
CA ALA A 18 4.52 -9.35 -7.08
C ALA A 18 4.21 -7.87 -6.88
N THR A 19 5.10 -7.01 -7.37
CA THR A 19 4.88 -5.57 -7.43
C THR A 19 4.83 -5.19 -8.89
N LEU A 20 3.72 -4.56 -9.29
CA LEU A 20 3.53 -4.02 -10.63
C LEU A 20 3.50 -2.48 -10.53
N PRO A 21 4.33 -1.75 -11.28
CA PRO A 21 4.16 -0.31 -11.40
C PRO A 21 2.84 -0.02 -12.13
N LEU A 22 2.06 0.93 -11.62
CA LEU A 22 0.76 1.29 -12.17
C LEU A 22 0.65 2.81 -12.27
N ILE A 23 -0.12 3.27 -13.25
CA ILE A 23 -0.49 4.68 -13.39
C ILE A 23 -1.70 4.97 -12.49
N ALA A 24 -1.71 6.14 -11.86
CA ALA A 24 -2.85 6.60 -11.08
C ALA A 24 -3.56 7.77 -11.78
N VAL A 25 -4.88 7.64 -11.97
CA VAL A 25 -5.76 8.72 -12.42
C VAL A 25 -6.24 9.46 -11.17
N ILE A 26 -5.71 10.66 -10.97
CA ILE A 26 -6.07 11.50 -9.83
C ILE A 26 -7.31 12.32 -10.18
N LEU A 27 -8.43 12.03 -9.51
CA LEU A 27 -9.67 12.77 -9.71
C LEU A 27 -9.62 14.11 -8.98
N LYS A 28 -10.05 15.16 -9.67
CA LYS A 28 -10.18 16.52 -9.16
C LYS A 28 -11.63 17.00 -9.12
N THR A 29 -12.55 16.26 -9.74
CA THR A 29 -13.99 16.49 -9.73
C THR A 29 -14.71 15.16 -9.52
N SER A 30 -15.86 15.19 -8.84
CA SER A 30 -16.80 14.07 -8.75
C SER A 30 -17.84 14.08 -9.87
N ASP A 31 -17.89 15.15 -10.66
CA ASP A 31 -18.76 15.28 -11.83
C ASP A 31 -18.17 14.49 -13.01
N LEU A 32 -18.88 13.42 -13.40
CA LEU A 32 -18.44 12.52 -14.46
C LEU A 32 -18.62 13.11 -15.87
N ASP A 33 -19.54 14.05 -16.06
CA ASP A 33 -19.75 14.69 -17.35
C ASP A 33 -18.58 15.64 -17.65
N VAL A 34 -18.20 16.45 -16.65
CA VAL A 34 -16.99 17.30 -16.73
C VAL A 34 -15.73 16.46 -16.95
N LEU A 35 -15.63 15.31 -16.27
CA LEU A 35 -14.51 14.39 -16.46
C LEU A 35 -14.47 13.81 -17.88
N ALA A 36 -15.62 13.45 -18.44
CA ALA A 36 -15.72 12.90 -19.78
C ALA A 36 -15.27 13.92 -20.83
N GLU A 37 -15.79 15.15 -20.77
CA GLU A 37 -15.39 16.22 -21.69
C GLU A 37 -13.88 16.51 -21.62
N ALA A 38 -13.32 16.53 -20.40
CA ALA A 38 -11.89 16.76 -20.21
C ALA A 38 -11.03 15.62 -20.77
N LEU A 39 -11.42 14.37 -20.55
CA LEU A 39 -10.72 13.19 -21.09
C LEU A 39 -10.80 13.16 -22.61
N ASP A 40 -11.98 13.38 -23.19
CA ASP A 40 -12.17 13.42 -24.64
C ASP A 40 -11.31 14.52 -25.28
N ALA A 41 -11.28 15.71 -24.69
CA ALA A 41 -10.47 16.81 -25.19
C ALA A 41 -8.96 16.53 -25.08
N GLN A 42 -8.52 15.95 -23.96
CA GLN A 42 -7.09 15.69 -23.73
C GLN A 42 -6.55 14.52 -24.55
N LEU A 43 -7.40 13.54 -24.87
CA LEU A 43 -7.03 12.35 -25.64
C LEU A 43 -7.50 12.37 -27.10
N ALA A 44 -8.06 13.49 -27.57
CA ALA A 44 -8.58 13.62 -28.94
C ALA A 44 -7.55 13.23 -30.01
N ASP A 45 -6.29 13.63 -29.83
CA ASP A 45 -5.21 13.36 -30.79
C ASP A 45 -4.61 11.94 -30.65
N SER A 46 -4.94 11.21 -29.58
CA SER A 46 -4.38 9.88 -29.28
C SER A 46 -5.36 9.03 -28.48
N PRO A 47 -6.49 8.61 -29.09
CA PRO A 47 -7.55 7.89 -28.40
C PRO A 47 -7.12 6.52 -27.88
N ASP A 48 -6.10 5.91 -28.50
CA ASP A 48 -5.59 4.57 -28.16
C ASP A 48 -4.30 4.59 -27.32
N PHE A 49 -3.91 5.76 -26.78
CA PHE A 49 -2.62 5.96 -26.09
C PHE A 49 -2.32 4.94 -24.99
N PHE A 50 -3.35 4.45 -24.29
CA PHE A 50 -3.18 3.58 -23.12
C PHE A 50 -3.17 2.09 -23.44
N GLU A 51 -3.55 1.62 -24.63
CA GLU A 51 -3.41 0.21 -25.01
C GLU A 51 -3.83 -0.85 -23.94
N GLN A 52 -4.96 -0.66 -23.26
CA GLN A 52 -5.46 -1.48 -22.13
C GLN A 52 -4.66 -1.35 -20.83
N GLU A 53 -3.97 -0.24 -20.59
CA GLU A 53 -3.13 0.00 -19.41
C GLU A 53 -3.93 -0.10 -18.10
N PRO A 54 -3.45 -0.89 -17.10
CA PRO A 54 -4.08 -0.97 -15.79
C PRO A 54 -3.85 0.31 -14.99
N VAL A 55 -4.94 0.89 -14.48
CA VAL A 55 -4.91 2.17 -13.75
C VAL A 55 -5.56 2.07 -12.38
N VAL A 56 -5.06 2.89 -11.46
CA VAL A 56 -5.62 3.10 -10.12
C VAL A 56 -6.33 4.45 -10.08
N ILE A 57 -7.57 4.48 -9.63
CA ILE A 57 -8.30 5.73 -9.41
C ILE A 57 -7.89 6.29 -8.04
N ASP A 58 -7.48 7.55 -8.00
CA ASP A 58 -7.08 8.24 -6.79
C ASP A 58 -8.06 9.36 -6.44
N LEU A 59 -8.67 9.25 -5.26
CA LEU A 59 -9.66 10.19 -4.73
C LEU A 59 -9.08 11.14 -3.67
N SER A 60 -7.78 11.12 -3.42
CA SER A 60 -7.16 11.86 -2.31
C SER A 60 -7.42 13.37 -2.40
N LEU A 61 -7.28 13.96 -3.59
CA LEU A 61 -7.55 15.39 -3.80
C LEU A 61 -9.03 15.75 -3.63
N LEU A 62 -9.94 14.84 -3.99
CA LEU A 62 -11.37 15.03 -3.75
C LEU A 62 -11.68 15.04 -2.25
N GLN A 63 -11.04 14.16 -1.48
CA GLN A 63 -11.21 14.14 -0.02
C GLN A 63 -10.64 15.38 0.66
N GLU A 64 -9.51 15.89 0.17
CA GLU A 64 -8.93 17.15 0.68
C GLU A 64 -9.89 18.33 0.44
N ALA A 65 -10.39 18.49 -0.79
CA ALA A 65 -11.35 19.55 -1.12
C ALA A 65 -12.66 19.45 -0.32
N GLN A 66 -13.15 18.23 -0.05
CA GLN A 66 -14.33 18.00 0.79
C GLN A 66 -14.07 18.34 2.26
N GLY A 67 -12.93 17.95 2.81
CA GLY A 67 -12.56 18.23 4.20
C GLY A 67 -12.40 19.73 4.48
N GLU A 68 -11.93 20.50 3.50
CA GLU A 68 -11.86 21.96 3.56
C GLU A 68 -13.25 22.61 3.59
N SER A 69 -14.21 22.09 2.80
CA SER A 69 -15.61 22.56 2.78
C SER A 69 -16.36 22.23 4.07
N GLU A 70 -16.18 21.02 4.60
CA GLU A 70 -16.75 20.58 5.87
C GLU A 70 -16.23 21.43 7.04
N ALA A 71 -14.93 21.74 7.06
CA ALA A 71 -14.34 22.63 8.07
C ALA A 71 -14.87 24.08 7.97
N ALA A 72 -15.31 24.49 6.78
CA ALA A 72 -15.94 25.80 6.54
C ALA A 72 -17.45 25.82 6.89
N GLY A 73 -18.03 24.71 7.35
CA GLY A 73 -19.43 24.61 7.78
C GLY A 73 -20.45 24.45 6.64
N ASP A 74 -19.98 24.33 5.41
CA ASP A 74 -20.79 24.06 4.21
C ASP A 74 -20.56 22.60 3.86
N ALA A 75 -21.25 21.69 4.57
CA ALA A 75 -21.06 20.26 4.45
C ALA A 75 -21.66 19.74 3.13
N PRO A 76 -20.87 19.39 2.10
CA PRO A 76 -21.41 18.63 0.99
C PRO A 76 -21.49 17.18 1.44
N ALA A 77 -22.69 16.59 1.41
CA ALA A 77 -22.83 15.15 1.51
C ALA A 77 -21.78 14.48 0.61
N ALA A 78 -20.97 13.59 1.18
CA ALA A 78 -19.85 12.95 0.51
C ALA A 78 -20.24 12.62 -0.93
N ALA A 79 -19.66 13.33 -1.90
CA ALA A 79 -20.13 13.28 -3.27
C ALA A 79 -20.19 11.83 -3.75
N ASP A 80 -21.40 11.37 -4.08
CA ASP A 80 -21.65 10.03 -4.58
C ASP A 80 -21.03 9.90 -5.97
N ILE A 81 -20.00 9.08 -6.09
CA ILE A 81 -19.34 8.78 -7.35
C ILE A 81 -19.93 7.48 -7.88
N ASP A 82 -20.52 7.52 -9.07
CA ASP A 82 -20.90 6.31 -9.79
C ASP A 82 -19.64 5.63 -10.37
N PHE A 83 -19.09 4.69 -9.60
CA PHE A 83 -17.91 3.93 -10.01
C PHE A 83 -18.15 3.03 -11.24
N ALA A 84 -19.39 2.60 -11.50
CA ALA A 84 -19.68 1.79 -12.69
C ALA A 84 -19.64 2.66 -13.95
N ALA A 85 -20.22 3.86 -13.88
CA ALA A 85 -20.12 4.86 -14.94
C ALA A 85 -18.68 5.31 -15.16
N LEU A 86 -17.93 5.61 -14.08
CA LEU A 86 -16.52 5.99 -14.14
C LEU A 86 -15.65 4.91 -14.81
N ARG A 87 -15.84 3.63 -14.45
CA ARG A 87 -15.13 2.52 -15.11
C ARG A 87 -15.42 2.48 -16.60
N SER A 88 -16.69 2.64 -16.97
CA SER A 88 -17.13 2.61 -18.36
C SER A 88 -16.56 3.78 -19.15
N LEU A 89 -16.46 4.97 -18.55
CA LEU A 89 -15.84 6.13 -19.15
C LEU A 89 -14.35 5.89 -19.42
N LEU A 90 -13.60 5.50 -18.39
CA LEU A 90 -12.17 5.24 -18.48
C LEU A 90 -11.84 4.12 -19.49
N ALA A 91 -12.68 3.08 -19.56
CA ALA A 91 -12.51 1.98 -20.51
C ALA A 91 -12.64 2.40 -21.99
N ARG A 92 -13.36 3.49 -22.30
CA ARG A 92 -13.47 4.03 -23.67
C ARG A 92 -12.11 4.50 -24.21
N HIS A 93 -11.23 4.97 -23.31
CA HIS A 93 -9.89 5.44 -23.63
C HIS A 93 -8.82 4.35 -23.46
N GLN A 94 -9.19 3.06 -23.65
CA GLN A 94 -8.29 1.93 -23.54
C GLN A 94 -7.57 1.83 -22.18
N THR A 95 -8.20 2.24 -21.07
CA THR A 95 -7.66 1.99 -19.72
C THR A 95 -8.41 0.87 -19.02
N GLN A 96 -7.76 0.21 -18.06
CA GLN A 96 -8.35 -0.81 -17.21
C GLN A 96 -8.32 -0.39 -15.75
N PRO A 97 -9.38 0.25 -15.23
CA PRO A 97 -9.46 0.60 -13.83
C PRO A 97 -9.55 -0.68 -12.98
N ILE A 98 -8.54 -0.93 -12.16
CA ILE A 98 -8.44 -2.15 -11.33
C ILE A 98 -8.64 -1.87 -9.83
N ALA A 99 -8.36 -0.65 -9.40
CA ALA A 99 -8.44 -0.29 -7.98
C ALA A 99 -8.76 1.19 -7.75
N VAL A 100 -9.25 1.49 -6.55
CA VAL A 100 -9.47 2.83 -6.01
C VAL A 100 -8.60 3.03 -4.76
N ARG A 101 -8.04 4.22 -4.58
CA ARG A 101 -7.33 4.64 -3.37
C ARG A 101 -7.81 6.01 -2.90
N GLY A 102 -7.59 6.31 -1.62
CA GLY A 102 -7.89 7.62 -1.03
C GLY A 102 -9.38 7.91 -0.81
N GLY A 103 -10.27 6.93 -1.00
CA GLY A 103 -11.71 7.09 -0.77
C GLY A 103 -12.11 6.91 0.70
N ASN A 104 -13.24 7.50 1.08
CA ASN A 104 -13.87 7.26 2.38
C ASN A 104 -14.57 5.88 2.44
N ALA A 105 -15.13 5.50 3.59
CA ALA A 105 -15.72 4.17 3.78
C ALA A 105 -16.89 3.87 2.81
N ALA A 106 -17.75 4.85 2.54
CA ALA A 106 -18.87 4.71 1.62
C ALA A 106 -18.39 4.54 0.17
N GLN A 107 -17.45 5.38 -0.26
CA GLN A 107 -16.83 5.29 -1.59
C GLN A 107 -16.08 3.96 -1.79
N ASN A 108 -15.36 3.49 -0.78
CA ASN A 108 -14.68 2.20 -0.84
C ASN A 108 -15.67 1.03 -0.95
N ALA A 109 -16.83 1.11 -0.32
CA ALA A 109 -17.89 0.11 -0.46
C ALA A 109 -18.51 0.14 -1.87
N ALA A 110 -18.80 1.34 -2.39
CA ALA A 110 -19.32 1.52 -3.74
C ALA A 110 -18.33 1.04 -4.82
N ALA A 111 -17.04 1.34 -4.66
CA ALA A 111 -15.97 0.85 -5.54
C ALA A 111 -15.94 -0.69 -5.59
N ARG A 112 -16.03 -1.36 -4.43
CA ARG A 112 -16.10 -2.83 -4.39
C ARG A 112 -17.35 -3.38 -5.06
N ALA A 113 -18.51 -2.74 -4.86
CA ALA A 113 -19.75 -3.12 -5.53
C ALA A 113 -19.64 -2.98 -7.05
N ALA A 114 -18.87 -2.00 -7.53
CA ALA A 114 -18.53 -1.83 -8.93
C ALA A 114 -17.38 -2.73 -9.43
N GLY A 115 -16.87 -3.66 -8.62
CA GLY A 115 -15.82 -4.62 -9.01
C GLY A 115 -14.39 -4.08 -8.95
N LEU A 116 -14.15 -2.95 -8.29
CA LEU A 116 -12.82 -2.39 -8.08
C LEU A 116 -12.21 -2.87 -6.77
N SER A 117 -10.91 -3.12 -6.77
CA SER A 117 -10.17 -3.35 -5.53
C SER A 117 -9.96 -2.05 -4.77
N VAL A 118 -9.89 -2.10 -3.44
CA VAL A 118 -9.49 -0.92 -2.65
C VAL A 118 -8.02 -1.07 -2.31
N ALA A 119 -7.20 -0.19 -2.86
CA ALA A 119 -5.77 -0.15 -2.60
C ALA A 119 -5.48 0.73 -1.39
N ALA A 120 -4.82 0.17 -0.38
CA ALA A 120 -4.22 0.96 0.67
C ALA A 120 -2.93 1.62 0.13
N MET A 121 -2.65 2.86 0.52
CA MET A 121 -1.29 3.36 0.34
C MET A 121 -0.34 2.43 1.11
N PRO A 122 0.75 1.94 0.50
CA PRO A 122 1.80 1.34 1.30
C PRO A 122 2.28 2.42 2.26
N ALA A 123 2.04 2.21 3.56
CA ALA A 123 2.62 3.07 4.57
C ALA A 123 4.11 3.13 4.28
N ALA A 124 4.66 4.33 4.07
CA ALA A 124 6.09 4.50 3.91
C ALA A 124 6.74 3.73 5.06
N ALA A 125 7.56 2.72 4.75
CA ALA A 125 8.24 1.95 5.78
C ALA A 125 9.00 2.96 6.62
N ALA A 126 8.57 3.15 7.88
CA ALA A 126 9.23 4.08 8.77
C ALA A 126 10.72 3.75 8.72
N PRO A 127 11.62 4.73 8.47
CA PRO A 127 13.04 4.45 8.39
C PRO A 127 13.41 3.66 9.62
N ARG A 128 13.86 2.42 9.39
CA ARG A 128 14.19 1.48 10.45
C ARG A 128 15.25 2.19 11.28
N ALA A 129 14.89 2.64 12.49
CA ALA A 129 15.83 3.33 13.36
C ALA A 129 17.07 2.43 13.47
N PRO A 130 18.29 2.97 13.26
CA PRO A 130 19.49 2.16 13.31
C PRO A 130 19.50 1.41 14.65
N ALA A 131 19.60 0.08 14.58
CA ALA A 131 19.67 -0.73 15.77
C ALA A 131 20.84 -0.22 16.63
N PRO A 132 20.64 0.02 17.95
CA PRO A 132 21.72 0.49 18.80
C PRO A 132 22.88 -0.51 18.72
N PRO A 133 24.14 -0.03 18.63
CA PRO A 133 25.29 -0.90 18.48
C PRO A 133 25.31 -1.94 19.59
N ALA A 134 25.41 -3.21 19.20
CA ALA A 134 25.47 -4.32 20.12
C ALA A 134 26.59 -4.08 21.15
N ARG A 135 26.23 -4.04 22.42
CA ARG A 135 27.19 -3.91 23.53
C ARG A 135 28.22 -5.03 23.41
N PRO A 136 29.54 -4.73 23.41
CA PRO A 136 30.56 -5.76 23.32
C PRO A 136 30.42 -6.74 24.50
N PRO A 137 30.64 -8.04 24.27
CA PRO A 137 30.51 -9.04 25.32
C PRO A 137 31.47 -8.70 26.47
N ARG A 138 30.91 -8.55 27.68
CA ARG A 138 31.69 -8.41 28.91
C ARG A 138 32.61 -9.62 29.05
N ARG A 139 33.90 -9.44 28.79
CA ARG A 139 34.94 -10.41 29.16
C ARG A 139 34.81 -10.67 30.66
N LYS A 140 34.41 -11.89 31.03
CA LYS A 140 34.44 -12.34 32.43
C LYS A 140 35.90 -12.31 32.88
N ARG A 141 36.22 -11.43 33.82
CA ARG A 141 37.50 -11.44 34.53
C ARG A 141 37.63 -12.78 35.26
N PRO A 142 38.73 -13.53 35.10
CA PRO A 142 38.97 -14.69 35.94
C PRO A 142 39.08 -14.24 37.39
N ARG A 143 38.37 -14.94 38.28
CA ARG A 143 38.42 -14.73 39.72
C ARG A 143 39.85 -15.00 40.18
N SER A 144 40.50 -13.99 40.76
CA SER A 144 41.76 -14.19 41.47
C SER A 144 41.52 -15.12 42.65
N CYS A 145 42.12 -16.31 42.63
CA CYS A 145 42.31 -17.11 43.83
C CYS A 145 43.32 -16.39 44.71
N ALA A 146 42.82 -15.55 45.61
CA ALA A 146 43.59 -15.12 46.76
C ALA A 146 43.60 -16.26 47.79
N ARG A 147 44.79 -16.52 48.32
CA ARG A 147 45.10 -17.19 49.60
C ARG A 147 45.12 -18.72 49.55
N TYR A 148 46.33 -19.26 49.55
CA TYR A 148 46.73 -20.10 50.69
C TYR A 148 48.06 -19.59 51.24
N ARG A 149 47.99 -19.09 52.47
CA ARG A 149 49.13 -18.94 53.36
C ARG A 149 49.65 -20.34 53.67
N CYS A 150 50.91 -20.62 53.40
CA CYS A 150 51.69 -21.57 54.19
C CYS A 150 52.99 -20.90 54.57
N ARG A 151 53.16 -20.72 55.88
CA ARG A 151 54.40 -20.35 56.56
C ARG A 151 54.59 -21.39 57.67
N PRO A 152 55.76 -21.46 58.29
CA PRO A 152 56.94 -22.26 57.93
C PRO A 152 57.14 -23.44 58.91
N THR A 153 58.09 -24.35 58.66
CA THR A 153 59.13 -24.86 59.62
C THR A 153 59.75 -26.21 59.22
N ALA A 154 61.10 -26.27 59.37
CA ALA A 154 62.01 -27.38 59.72
C ALA A 154 62.02 -28.68 58.84
N ARG A 155 63.14 -29.36 58.56
CA ARG A 155 64.51 -29.40 59.12
C ARG A 155 65.42 -30.15 58.12
N CYS A 156 66.71 -29.82 58.08
CA CYS A 156 67.79 -30.76 57.74
C CYS A 156 68.23 -31.48 59.03
#